data_AF-A0A4U0TSA9-F1
#
_entry.id   AF-A0A4U0TSA9-F1
#
_cell.length_a   1.000
_cell.length_b   1.000
_cell.length_c   1.000
_cell.angle_alpha   90.00
_cell.angle_beta   90.00
_cell.angle_gamma   90.00
#
_symmetry.space_group_name_H-M   'P 1'
#
loop_
_entity.id
_entity.type
_entity.pdbx_description
1 polymer ?
#
loop_
_entity_poly.entity_id
_entity_poly.type
_entity_poly.pdbx_seq_one_letter_code
_entity_poly.pdbx_strand_id
1 'polypeptide(L)'
;MKGPGYLAVAIQPGPNTDEEAFHHWYNTEHGPLRLRLPFILTGDRYKVADDQKPGWSAVYEVSDLSMLEKRIYTRLREERSQQEKKVMSTFDSLDRKIYSTVSVRGDSKDPAPVQLAVSMRLKDEDADDFNKWYEEEHTSMLSKVPGWLRTRRFKLEVGGLTGMPPQGQTEYLAVHDYAAPNGLNGPEHEAARSTPWRSTIMTKILWHDRRLWSHHLSFDALEEPPSSVTTTDGADLRFQLEGNPADPVIVCVNSILTTLHIWDDVAAALKTGLKGGQTYRVHRYNPRGYSPLPSRSNPTTFDLLADDLEYLLQRLEIPKVHAVLGVSMGGVTAMNFAIRHPDMLEKFIACDCNIASAPANSAAWGERIELARSKGMAALADVTVKRWFNPANHSSAEAKKVEAMVAQADLEGFVGGTAALCDYDLRGKVGGIRVPGLLVVGEGDGKLPEAMKGGFGIEGVGFRGVAGAGHLPMLENLGGFMGVLGGFL
;
A
#
# COMPACT_ATOMS: atom_id res chain seq x y z
N MET A 1 -17.18 10.73 5.28
CA MET A 1 -17.60 9.98 6.49
C MET A 1 -16.62 10.25 7.64
N LYS A 2 -17.01 10.20 8.93
CA LYS A 2 -16.10 10.40 10.09
C LYS A 2 -16.45 9.46 11.26
N GLY A 3 -15.46 9.08 12.06
CA GLY A 3 -15.65 8.30 13.28
C GLY A 3 -15.72 6.79 13.05
N PRO A 4 -15.97 5.98 14.08
CA PRO A 4 -15.93 4.54 13.98
C PRO A 4 -17.05 3.99 13.09
N GLY A 5 -16.80 2.85 12.47
CA GLY A 5 -17.77 2.23 11.59
C GLY A 5 -17.47 0.79 11.23
N TYR A 6 -18.22 0.30 10.25
CA TYR A 6 -18.25 -1.09 9.85
C TYR A 6 -18.25 -1.18 8.34
N LEU A 7 -17.24 -1.84 7.78
CA LEU A 7 -17.16 -2.18 6.37
C LEU A 7 -17.66 -3.61 6.20
N ALA A 8 -18.80 -3.78 5.54
CA ALA A 8 -19.38 -5.08 5.26
C ALA A 8 -19.32 -5.39 3.76
N VAL A 9 -18.81 -6.58 3.42
CA VAL A 9 -18.69 -7.04 2.03
C VAL A 9 -19.34 -8.41 1.89
N ALA A 10 -20.49 -8.47 1.24
CA ALA A 10 -21.13 -9.75 0.91
C ALA A 10 -20.71 -10.19 -0.50
N ILE A 11 -20.28 -11.44 -0.66
CA ILE A 11 -19.76 -11.98 -1.91
C ILE A 11 -20.47 -13.27 -2.28
N GLN A 12 -20.89 -13.35 -3.54
CA GLN A 12 -21.35 -14.58 -4.16
C GLN A 12 -20.30 -15.01 -5.18
N PRO A 13 -19.48 -16.04 -4.87
CA PRO A 13 -18.68 -16.72 -5.88
C PRO A 13 -19.57 -17.19 -7.03
N GLY A 14 -19.09 -17.06 -8.26
CA GLY A 14 -19.77 -17.55 -9.44
C GLY A 14 -19.48 -19.04 -9.69
N PRO A 15 -20.16 -19.66 -10.67
CA PRO A 15 -20.03 -21.09 -10.95
C PRO A 15 -18.61 -21.51 -11.39
N ASN A 16 -17.82 -20.56 -11.87
CA ASN A 16 -16.43 -20.78 -12.32
C ASN A 16 -15.39 -20.33 -11.28
N THR A 17 -15.81 -19.88 -10.09
CA THR A 17 -14.87 -19.52 -9.04
C THR A 17 -14.27 -20.79 -8.46
N ASP A 18 -12.96 -20.92 -8.58
CA ASP A 18 -12.21 -21.95 -7.85
C ASP A 18 -12.26 -21.64 -6.33
N GLU A 19 -12.85 -22.55 -5.56
CA GLU A 19 -13.12 -22.35 -4.13
C GLU A 19 -11.82 -22.23 -3.33
N GLU A 20 -10.81 -23.06 -3.62
CA GLU A 20 -9.52 -23.03 -2.94
C GLU A 20 -8.80 -21.70 -3.21
N ALA A 21 -8.75 -21.26 -4.46
CA ALA A 21 -8.16 -19.99 -4.85
C ALA A 21 -8.90 -18.79 -4.22
N PHE A 22 -10.23 -18.85 -4.11
CA PHE A 22 -11.04 -17.84 -3.44
C PHE A 22 -10.71 -17.73 -1.94
N HIS A 23 -10.61 -18.87 -1.24
CA HIS A 23 -10.23 -18.87 0.17
C HIS A 23 -8.78 -18.45 0.37
N HIS A 24 -7.87 -18.97 -0.45
CA HIS A 24 -6.46 -18.63 -0.39
C HIS A 24 -6.26 -17.12 -0.57
N TRP A 25 -6.82 -16.53 -1.64
CA TRP A 25 -6.75 -15.08 -1.88
C TRP A 25 -7.24 -14.26 -0.69
N TYR A 26 -8.38 -14.64 -0.10
CA TYR A 26 -8.90 -13.93 1.06
C TYR A 26 -7.95 -13.97 2.26
N ASN A 27 -7.38 -15.14 2.50
CA ASN A 27 -6.62 -15.44 3.72
C ASN A 27 -5.15 -14.99 3.63
N THR A 28 -4.58 -14.89 2.44
CA THR A 28 -3.14 -14.58 2.24
C THR A 28 -2.89 -13.23 1.55
N GLU A 29 -3.95 -12.57 1.10
CA GLU A 29 -3.85 -11.28 0.40
C GLU A 29 -4.92 -10.30 0.88
N HIS A 30 -6.19 -10.56 0.56
CA HIS A 30 -7.24 -9.53 0.65
C HIS A 30 -7.53 -9.07 2.08
N GLY A 31 -7.71 -10.03 3.00
CA GLY A 31 -7.95 -9.77 4.41
C GLY A 31 -6.73 -9.19 5.11
N PRO A 32 -5.57 -9.88 5.08
CA PRO A 32 -4.37 -9.42 5.78
C PRO A 32 -3.88 -8.03 5.35
N LEU A 33 -3.97 -7.68 4.06
CA LEU A 33 -3.59 -6.35 3.59
C LEU A 33 -4.43 -5.23 4.23
N ARG A 34 -5.70 -5.49 4.55
CA ARG A 34 -6.56 -4.53 5.26
C ARG A 34 -6.18 -4.44 6.73
N LEU A 35 -5.92 -5.57 7.39
CA LEU A 35 -5.53 -5.59 8.80
C LEU A 35 -4.18 -4.92 9.09
N ARG A 36 -3.33 -4.72 8.08
CA ARG A 36 -2.10 -3.92 8.21
C ARG A 36 -2.37 -2.44 8.40
N LEU A 37 -3.54 -1.95 8.00
CA LEU A 37 -3.88 -0.54 8.12
C LEU A 37 -4.27 -0.22 9.57
N PRO A 38 -3.65 0.79 10.21
CA PRO A 38 -3.80 1.03 11.65
C PRO A 38 -5.22 1.40 12.09
N PHE A 39 -6.09 1.77 11.13
CA PHE A 39 -7.48 2.11 11.36
C PHE A 39 -8.46 0.96 11.09
N ILE A 40 -7.98 -0.20 10.63
CA ILE A 40 -8.78 -1.43 10.54
C ILE A 40 -8.50 -2.25 11.80
N LEU A 41 -9.48 -2.33 12.69
CA LEU A 41 -9.33 -2.88 14.04
C LEU A 41 -9.44 -4.41 14.05
N THR A 42 -10.40 -4.94 13.29
CA THR A 42 -10.65 -6.39 13.16
C THR A 42 -11.06 -6.71 11.73
N GLY A 43 -11.05 -7.99 11.39
CA GLY A 43 -11.39 -8.46 10.07
C GLY A 43 -11.78 -9.93 10.12
N ASP A 44 -13.02 -10.22 9.77
CA ASP A 44 -13.62 -11.53 9.97
C ASP A 44 -14.37 -11.99 8.71
N ARG A 45 -14.31 -13.29 8.45
CA ARG A 45 -15.08 -13.98 7.43
C ARG A 45 -16.19 -14.80 8.04
N TYR A 46 -17.30 -14.76 7.35
CA TYR A 46 -18.52 -15.44 7.71
C TYR A 46 -19.06 -16.20 6.50
N LYS A 47 -19.53 -17.43 6.76
CA LYS A 47 -20.30 -18.24 5.80
C LYS A 47 -21.78 -18.10 6.12
N VAL A 48 -22.62 -18.08 5.10
CA VAL A 48 -24.07 -18.06 5.29
C VAL A 48 -24.56 -19.29 6.08
N ALA A 49 -25.57 -19.08 6.93
CA ALA A 49 -26.17 -20.10 7.78
C ALA A 49 -27.71 -20.18 7.64
N ASP A 50 -28.28 -19.51 6.63
CA ASP A 50 -29.73 -19.45 6.35
C ASP A 50 -30.09 -19.75 4.88
N ASP A 51 -29.19 -20.42 4.15
CA ASP A 51 -29.36 -20.81 2.74
C ASP A 51 -29.60 -19.65 1.75
N GLN A 52 -29.39 -18.39 2.16
CA GLN A 52 -29.54 -17.22 1.30
C GLN A 52 -28.24 -16.90 0.52
N LYS A 53 -28.37 -16.11 -0.56
CA LYS A 53 -27.24 -15.51 -1.29
C LYS A 53 -27.13 -14.01 -1.00
N PRO A 54 -25.93 -13.41 -0.94
CA PRO A 54 -24.60 -13.99 -1.20
C PRO A 54 -24.13 -14.97 -0.12
N GLY A 55 -23.38 -16.01 -0.49
CA GLY A 55 -22.99 -17.09 0.43
C GLY A 55 -21.87 -16.78 1.42
N TRP A 56 -21.14 -15.67 1.21
CA TRP A 56 -20.01 -15.27 2.05
C TRP A 56 -20.11 -13.81 2.45
N SER A 57 -19.57 -13.47 3.61
CA SER A 57 -19.37 -12.10 4.06
C SER A 57 -17.96 -11.93 4.63
N ALA A 58 -17.34 -10.78 4.35
CA ALA A 58 -16.15 -10.30 5.02
C ALA A 58 -16.46 -8.94 5.64
N VAL A 59 -16.14 -8.80 6.92
CA VAL A 59 -16.48 -7.62 7.71
C VAL A 59 -15.24 -7.07 8.40
N TYR A 60 -15.17 -5.75 8.51
CA TYR A 60 -14.05 -5.06 9.15
C TYR A 60 -14.56 -3.94 10.04
N GLU A 61 -14.09 -3.91 11.29
CA GLU A 61 -14.29 -2.77 12.17
C GLU A 61 -13.27 -1.68 11.85
N VAL A 62 -13.75 -0.43 11.73
CA VAL A 62 -12.94 0.71 11.30
C VAL A 62 -12.97 1.78 12.39
N SER A 63 -11.82 2.27 12.84
CA SER A 63 -11.74 3.29 13.90
C SER A 63 -12.11 4.70 13.41
N ASP A 64 -11.77 5.02 12.15
CA ASP A 64 -12.20 6.25 11.48
C ASP A 64 -12.52 5.99 10.01
N LEU A 65 -13.80 6.11 9.66
CA LEU A 65 -14.29 5.95 8.29
C LEU A 65 -13.70 6.96 7.30
N SER A 66 -13.21 8.12 7.77
CA SER A 66 -12.56 9.10 6.90
C SER A 66 -11.31 8.54 6.21
N MET A 67 -10.68 7.53 6.81
CA MET A 67 -9.50 6.85 6.27
C MET A 67 -9.79 5.97 5.06
N LEU A 68 -11.05 5.53 4.87
CA LEU A 68 -11.45 4.73 3.70
C LEU A 68 -11.47 5.56 2.40
N GLU A 69 -11.48 6.88 2.51
CA GLU A 69 -11.39 7.82 1.39
C GLU A 69 -9.93 8.20 1.07
N LYS A 70 -8.96 7.79 1.91
CA LYS A 70 -7.54 8.13 1.74
C LYS A 70 -6.82 7.10 0.86
N ARG A 71 -5.78 7.56 0.15
CA ARG A 71 -5.02 6.75 -0.80
C ARG A 71 -4.42 5.48 -0.17
N ILE A 72 -4.00 5.53 1.09
CA ILE A 72 -3.53 4.36 1.84
C ILE A 72 -4.54 3.19 1.85
N TYR A 73 -5.85 3.48 1.79
CA TYR A 73 -6.90 2.47 1.62
C TYR A 73 -7.30 2.28 0.16
N THR A 74 -7.53 3.35 -0.61
CA THR A 74 -8.07 3.22 -1.98
C THR A 74 -7.12 2.47 -2.91
N ARG A 75 -5.81 2.59 -2.69
CA ARG A 75 -4.78 1.85 -3.45
C ARG A 75 -4.92 0.33 -3.38
N LEU A 76 -5.48 -0.23 -2.28
CA LEU A 76 -5.78 -1.66 -2.20
C LEU A 76 -6.70 -2.13 -3.34
N ARG A 77 -7.49 -1.21 -3.91
CA ARG A 77 -8.40 -1.49 -5.04
C ARG A 77 -7.84 -0.99 -6.38
N GLU A 78 -7.09 0.10 -6.38
CA GLU A 78 -6.50 0.71 -7.59
C GLU A 78 -5.30 -0.10 -8.10
N GLU A 79 -4.48 -0.62 -7.19
CA GLU A 79 -3.21 -1.32 -7.46
C GLU A 79 -3.33 -2.84 -7.22
N ARG A 80 -4.52 -3.41 -7.45
CA ARG A 80 -4.76 -4.85 -7.26
C ARG A 80 -3.74 -5.69 -8.00
N SER A 81 -3.27 -6.73 -7.32
CA SER A 81 -2.45 -7.78 -7.90
C SER A 81 -3.17 -8.46 -9.07
N GLN A 82 -2.40 -9.15 -9.91
CA GLN A 82 -2.98 -9.96 -10.99
C GLN A 82 -3.84 -11.10 -10.45
N GLN A 83 -3.44 -11.67 -9.30
CA GLN A 83 -4.19 -12.73 -8.62
C GLN A 83 -5.55 -12.23 -8.13
N GLU A 84 -5.60 -11.08 -7.45
CA GLU A 84 -6.87 -10.50 -6.98
C GLU A 84 -7.80 -10.19 -8.16
N LYS A 85 -7.28 -9.57 -9.23
CA LYS A 85 -8.06 -9.31 -10.46
C LYS A 85 -8.64 -10.59 -11.04
N LYS A 86 -7.85 -11.66 -11.12
CA LYS A 86 -8.28 -12.97 -11.64
C LYS A 86 -9.40 -13.57 -10.78
N VAL A 87 -9.20 -13.68 -9.47
CA VAL A 87 -10.19 -14.28 -8.55
C VAL A 87 -11.48 -13.46 -8.56
N MET A 88 -11.39 -12.14 -8.40
CA MET A 88 -12.57 -11.27 -8.37
C MET A 88 -13.38 -11.28 -9.66
N SER A 89 -12.74 -11.48 -10.82
CA SER A 89 -13.44 -11.56 -12.11
C SER A 89 -14.41 -12.74 -12.24
N THR A 90 -14.34 -13.71 -11.32
CA THR A 90 -15.19 -14.90 -11.31
C THR A 90 -16.44 -14.76 -10.44
N PHE A 91 -16.60 -13.66 -9.69
CA PHE A 91 -17.71 -13.49 -8.75
C PHE A 91 -19.01 -13.13 -9.47
N ASP A 92 -20.12 -13.74 -9.06
CA ASP A 92 -21.47 -13.34 -9.50
C ASP A 92 -21.87 -11.98 -8.91
N SER A 93 -21.48 -11.73 -7.66
CA SER A 93 -21.74 -10.44 -7.01
C SER A 93 -20.74 -10.13 -5.90
N LEU A 94 -20.47 -8.84 -5.72
CA LEU A 94 -19.71 -8.29 -4.61
C LEU A 94 -20.44 -7.02 -4.15
N ASP A 95 -21.08 -7.10 -2.99
CA ASP A 95 -21.84 -6.02 -2.38
C ASP A 95 -21.03 -5.42 -1.22
N ARG A 96 -20.48 -4.23 -1.44
CA ARG A 96 -19.65 -3.52 -0.46
C ARG A 96 -20.41 -2.34 0.11
N LYS A 97 -20.72 -2.39 1.41
CA LYS A 97 -21.39 -1.31 2.14
C LYS A 97 -20.50 -0.76 3.26
N ILE A 98 -20.59 0.55 3.51
CA ILE A 98 -19.93 1.21 4.65
C ILE A 98 -21.01 1.77 5.56
N TYR A 99 -20.87 1.51 6.87
CA TYR A 99 -21.78 2.01 7.87
C TYR A 99 -21.05 2.75 9.00
N SER A 100 -21.61 3.85 9.50
CA SER A 100 -21.16 4.54 10.72
C SER A 100 -21.79 3.93 11.96
N THR A 101 -21.05 3.85 13.06
CA THR A 101 -21.57 3.32 14.33
C THR A 101 -22.61 4.25 14.94
N VAL A 102 -23.74 3.67 15.36
CA VAL A 102 -24.83 4.34 16.10
C VAL A 102 -24.75 4.00 17.58
N SER A 103 -24.70 2.71 17.90
CA SER A 103 -24.61 2.22 19.29
C SER A 103 -23.97 0.84 19.35
N VAL A 104 -23.37 0.53 20.50
CA VAL A 104 -22.82 -0.79 20.83
C VAL A 104 -23.24 -1.15 22.24
N ARG A 105 -23.79 -2.34 22.43
CA ARG A 105 -24.19 -2.87 23.74
C ARG A 105 -23.67 -4.29 23.92
N GLY A 106 -23.01 -4.55 25.04
CA GLY A 106 -22.22 -5.77 25.28
C GLY A 106 -20.72 -5.45 25.21
N ASP A 107 -19.90 -6.35 25.74
CA ASP A 107 -18.45 -6.14 25.97
C ASP A 107 -17.56 -7.18 25.26
N SER A 108 -18.15 -8.12 24.52
CA SER A 108 -17.39 -9.09 23.74
C SER A 108 -16.51 -8.41 22.69
N LYS A 109 -15.25 -8.84 22.60
CA LYS A 109 -14.26 -8.38 21.61
C LYS A 109 -13.91 -9.45 20.58
N ASP A 110 -14.23 -10.70 20.87
CA ASP A 110 -13.95 -11.83 20.02
C ASP A 110 -14.90 -11.85 18.81
N PRO A 111 -14.48 -12.44 17.68
CA PRO A 111 -15.38 -12.72 16.59
C PRO A 111 -16.55 -13.58 17.06
N ALA A 112 -17.76 -13.16 16.72
CA ALA A 112 -18.96 -13.87 17.12
C ALA A 112 -19.10 -15.19 16.34
N PRO A 113 -19.23 -16.35 17.00
CA PRO A 113 -19.46 -17.63 16.33
C PRO A 113 -20.69 -17.60 15.40
N VAL A 114 -21.74 -16.88 15.80
CA VAL A 114 -22.96 -16.67 15.02
C VAL A 114 -23.28 -15.17 14.99
N GLN A 115 -23.50 -14.61 13.79
CA GLN A 115 -24.02 -13.24 13.62
C GLN A 115 -25.40 -13.28 12.96
N LEU A 116 -26.36 -12.61 13.58
CA LEU A 116 -27.63 -12.25 12.97
C LEU A 116 -27.59 -10.78 12.55
N ALA A 117 -27.44 -10.53 11.26
CA ALA A 117 -27.47 -9.19 10.67
C ALA A 117 -28.88 -8.87 10.17
N VAL A 118 -29.43 -7.74 10.58
CA VAL A 118 -30.75 -7.26 10.16
C VAL A 118 -30.61 -5.85 9.63
N SER A 119 -30.79 -5.70 8.32
CA SER A 119 -30.85 -4.39 7.66
C SER A 119 -32.30 -3.96 7.56
N MET A 120 -32.59 -2.70 7.89
CA MET A 120 -33.93 -2.13 7.76
C MET A 120 -33.84 -0.73 7.17
N ARG A 121 -34.71 -0.46 6.21
CA ARG A 121 -34.90 0.86 5.60
C ARG A 121 -36.22 1.45 6.05
N LEU A 122 -36.19 2.72 6.44
CA LEU A 122 -37.35 3.48 6.88
C LEU A 122 -37.21 4.94 6.43
N LYS A 123 -38.27 5.72 6.60
CA LYS A 123 -38.20 7.17 6.38
C LYS A 123 -37.39 7.85 7.46
N ASP A 124 -36.78 8.98 7.11
CA ASP A 124 -35.97 9.77 8.05
C ASP A 124 -36.79 10.27 9.26
N GLU A 125 -38.07 10.61 9.06
CA GLU A 125 -38.99 11.07 10.11
C GLU A 125 -39.26 10.01 11.19
N ASP A 126 -39.07 8.73 10.87
CA ASP A 126 -39.31 7.61 11.78
C ASP A 126 -38.04 7.14 12.50
N ALA A 127 -36.88 7.69 12.15
CA ALA A 127 -35.57 7.23 12.64
C ALA A 127 -35.43 7.35 14.16
N ASP A 128 -35.95 8.43 14.76
CA ASP A 128 -35.83 8.67 16.20
C ASP A 128 -36.59 7.62 17.03
N ASP A 129 -37.83 7.31 16.64
CA ASP A 129 -38.65 6.29 17.30
C ASP A 129 -38.06 4.89 17.12
N PHE A 130 -37.59 4.58 15.90
CA PHE A 130 -36.88 3.33 15.61
C PHE A 130 -35.62 3.15 16.47
N ASN A 131 -34.83 4.22 16.63
CA ASN A 131 -33.63 4.19 17.44
C ASN A 131 -33.96 4.04 18.93
N LYS A 132 -34.96 4.77 19.44
CA LYS A 132 -35.41 4.63 20.84
C LYS A 132 -35.90 3.22 21.15
N TRP A 133 -36.72 2.64 20.27
CA TRP A 133 -37.16 1.25 20.43
C TRP A 133 -35.98 0.27 20.57
N TYR A 134 -34.96 0.43 19.74
CA TYR A 134 -33.76 -0.41 19.80
C TYR A 134 -32.99 -0.27 21.13
N GLU A 135 -32.79 0.97 21.60
CA GLU A 135 -32.00 1.25 22.80
C GLU A 135 -32.75 0.92 24.09
N GLU A 136 -34.03 1.29 24.18
CA GLU A 136 -34.81 1.21 25.41
C GLU A 136 -35.47 -0.16 25.61
N GLU A 137 -35.91 -0.83 24.53
CA GLU A 137 -36.65 -2.09 24.61
C GLU A 137 -35.89 -3.25 23.96
N HIS A 138 -35.66 -3.19 22.64
CA HIS A 138 -35.34 -4.37 21.85
C HIS A 138 -34.00 -5.01 22.25
N THR A 139 -32.94 -4.21 22.37
CA THR A 139 -31.62 -4.75 22.73
C THR A 139 -31.59 -5.28 24.16
N SER A 140 -32.35 -4.68 25.08
CA SER A 140 -32.53 -5.18 26.46
C SER A 140 -33.23 -6.53 26.51
N MET A 141 -34.13 -6.81 25.56
CA MET A 141 -34.78 -8.11 25.45
C MET A 141 -33.87 -9.13 24.78
N LEU A 142 -33.17 -8.74 23.69
CA LEU A 142 -32.21 -9.60 23.02
C LEU A 142 -31.05 -10.04 23.92
N SER A 143 -30.62 -9.19 24.86
CA SER A 143 -29.57 -9.55 25.82
C SER A 143 -29.96 -10.66 26.80
N LYS A 144 -31.23 -11.07 26.84
CA LYS A 144 -31.72 -12.21 27.61
C LYS A 144 -31.71 -13.51 26.81
N VAL A 145 -31.53 -13.44 25.50
CA VAL A 145 -31.45 -14.62 24.64
C VAL A 145 -30.19 -15.40 25.00
N PRO A 146 -30.28 -16.71 25.30
CA PRO A 146 -29.11 -17.53 25.63
C PRO A 146 -27.99 -17.39 24.59
N GLY A 147 -26.77 -17.16 25.07
CA GLY A 147 -25.59 -16.98 24.21
C GLY A 147 -25.47 -15.61 23.54
N TRP A 148 -26.32 -14.62 23.84
CA TRP A 148 -26.11 -13.24 23.36
C TRP A 148 -24.76 -12.68 23.86
N LEU A 149 -23.98 -12.09 22.97
CA LEU A 149 -22.66 -11.52 23.26
C LEU A 149 -22.69 -9.99 23.21
N ARG A 150 -23.22 -9.45 22.10
CA ARG A 150 -23.37 -8.01 21.90
C ARG A 150 -24.35 -7.70 20.79
N THR A 151 -24.77 -6.44 20.72
CA THR A 151 -25.49 -5.87 19.58
C THR A 151 -24.83 -4.57 19.18
N ARG A 152 -24.52 -4.47 17.90
CA ARG A 152 -23.91 -3.28 17.28
C ARG A 152 -24.90 -2.74 16.26
N ARG A 153 -25.14 -1.43 16.30
CA ARG A 153 -26.05 -0.75 15.38
C ARG A 153 -25.28 0.25 14.55
N PHE A 154 -25.64 0.34 13.29
CA PHE A 154 -24.97 1.16 12.32
C PHE A 154 -25.95 1.84 11.37
N LYS A 155 -25.55 2.98 10.82
CA LYS A 155 -26.27 3.73 9.77
C LYS A 155 -25.50 3.63 8.46
N LEU A 156 -26.18 3.40 7.35
CA LEU A 156 -25.53 3.27 6.05
C LEU A 156 -25.00 4.63 5.57
N GLU A 157 -23.71 4.67 5.23
CA GLU A 157 -23.01 5.85 4.71
C GLU A 157 -22.67 5.70 3.21
N VAL A 158 -22.35 4.47 2.77
CA VAL A 158 -22.11 4.16 1.36
C VAL A 158 -22.82 2.87 1.00
N GLY A 159 -23.78 2.97 0.09
CA GLY A 159 -24.53 1.87 -0.47
C GLY A 159 -23.68 0.98 -1.39
N GLY A 160 -24.07 -0.27 -1.48
CA GLY A 160 -23.38 -1.27 -2.30
C GLY A 160 -23.96 -1.36 -3.71
N LEU A 161 -24.23 -2.57 -4.20
CA LEU A 161 -24.69 -2.84 -5.57
C LEU A 161 -25.97 -2.09 -5.95
N THR A 162 -26.87 -1.89 -4.98
CA THR A 162 -28.15 -1.18 -5.18
C THR A 162 -28.04 0.34 -4.94
N GLY A 163 -26.86 0.86 -4.61
CA GLY A 163 -26.64 2.26 -4.28
C GLY A 163 -27.23 2.68 -2.93
N MET A 164 -27.33 4.00 -2.73
CA MET A 164 -27.93 4.58 -1.51
C MET A 164 -29.46 4.44 -1.54
N PRO A 165 -30.11 4.39 -0.36
CA PRO A 165 -31.56 4.53 -0.24
C PRO A 165 -32.09 5.79 -0.96
N PRO A 166 -33.36 5.78 -1.40
CA PRO A 166 -34.01 6.97 -1.95
C PRO A 166 -33.96 8.16 -0.99
N GLN A 167 -34.01 9.38 -1.51
CA GLN A 167 -34.04 10.60 -0.71
C GLN A 167 -35.18 10.57 0.33
N GLY A 168 -34.89 10.97 1.56
CA GLY A 168 -35.83 10.94 2.68
C GLY A 168 -35.94 9.56 3.36
N GLN A 169 -35.09 8.60 2.98
CA GLN A 169 -35.01 7.28 3.59
C GLN A 169 -33.58 7.00 4.05
N THR A 170 -33.47 6.22 5.11
CA THR A 170 -32.19 5.77 5.66
C THR A 170 -32.22 4.26 5.89
N GLU A 171 -31.07 3.61 5.71
CA GLU A 171 -30.87 2.20 6.06
C GLU A 171 -30.06 2.13 7.36
N TYR A 172 -30.53 1.31 8.30
CA TYR A 172 -29.79 0.92 9.49
C TYR A 172 -29.51 -0.58 9.44
N LEU A 173 -28.33 -0.95 9.94
CA LEU A 173 -27.92 -2.33 10.16
C LEU A 173 -27.82 -2.59 11.66
N ALA A 174 -28.48 -3.63 12.15
CA ALA A 174 -28.22 -4.20 13.46
C ALA A 174 -27.49 -5.53 13.29
N VAL A 175 -26.33 -5.69 13.93
CA VAL A 175 -25.59 -6.95 13.99
C VAL A 175 -25.66 -7.48 15.42
N HIS A 176 -26.31 -8.62 15.57
CA HIS A 176 -26.49 -9.31 16.84
C HIS A 176 -25.56 -10.51 16.88
N ASP A 177 -24.61 -10.47 17.82
CA ASP A 177 -23.55 -11.45 17.96
C ASP A 177 -23.94 -12.47 19.03
N TYR A 178 -23.78 -13.76 18.72
CA TYR A 178 -24.13 -14.88 19.57
C TYR A 178 -23.02 -15.93 19.63
N ALA A 179 -22.89 -16.62 20.77
CA ALA A 179 -22.09 -17.81 20.94
C ALA A 179 -22.69 -19.02 20.18
N ALA A 180 -21.96 -20.14 20.12
CA ALA A 180 -22.51 -21.43 19.72
C ALA A 180 -22.30 -22.44 20.88
N PRO A 181 -23.36 -23.05 21.44
CA PRO A 181 -24.78 -22.90 21.10
C PRO A 181 -25.41 -21.57 21.56
N ASN A 182 -26.59 -21.23 21.01
CA ASN A 182 -27.37 -20.04 21.39
C ASN A 182 -28.88 -20.31 21.36
N GLY A 183 -29.66 -19.35 21.87
CA GLY A 183 -31.12 -19.39 21.97
C GLY A 183 -31.85 -18.69 20.82
N LEU A 184 -31.23 -18.49 19.66
CA LEU A 184 -31.94 -17.94 18.50
C LEU A 184 -33.14 -18.84 18.16
N ASN A 185 -34.29 -18.19 17.97
CA ASN A 185 -35.61 -18.80 17.73
C ASN A 185 -36.23 -19.48 18.97
N GLY A 186 -35.59 -19.37 20.13
CA GLY A 186 -36.17 -19.76 21.42
C GLY A 186 -37.18 -18.75 21.96
N PRO A 187 -37.76 -19.02 23.15
CA PRO A 187 -38.80 -18.20 23.77
C PRO A 187 -38.37 -16.74 24.00
N GLU A 188 -37.14 -16.49 24.45
CA GLU A 188 -36.63 -15.14 24.70
C GLU A 188 -36.48 -14.36 23.39
N HIS A 189 -36.06 -15.03 22.30
CA HIS A 189 -35.95 -14.40 20.99
C HIS A 189 -37.32 -14.08 20.40
N GLU A 190 -38.31 -14.96 20.60
CA GLU A 190 -39.70 -14.69 20.21
C GLU A 190 -40.30 -13.53 21.01
N ALA A 191 -40.07 -13.49 22.33
CA ALA A 191 -40.53 -12.40 23.19
C ALA A 191 -40.00 -11.04 22.71
N ALA A 192 -38.71 -10.96 22.33
CA ALA A 192 -38.11 -9.74 21.79
C ALA A 192 -38.70 -9.28 20.43
N ARG A 193 -39.38 -10.18 19.70
CA ARG A 193 -39.98 -9.92 18.38
C ARG A 193 -41.51 -9.74 18.42
N SER A 194 -42.12 -9.88 19.58
CA SER A 194 -43.58 -9.90 19.75
C SER A 194 -44.11 -8.76 20.63
N THR A 195 -43.31 -7.71 20.88
CA THR A 195 -43.76 -6.54 21.67
C THR A 195 -44.71 -5.64 20.86
N PRO A 196 -45.62 -4.90 21.53
CA PRO A 196 -46.46 -3.90 20.86
C PRO A 196 -45.65 -2.78 20.19
N TRP A 197 -44.56 -2.31 20.81
CA TRP A 197 -43.73 -1.25 20.24
C TRP A 197 -43.00 -1.74 18.98
N ARG A 198 -42.40 -2.94 19.01
CA ARG A 198 -41.82 -3.57 17.82
C ARG A 198 -42.86 -3.68 16.71
N SER A 199 -44.08 -4.12 17.03
CA SER A 199 -45.15 -4.25 16.02
C SER A 199 -45.45 -2.91 15.36
N THR A 200 -45.48 -1.83 16.13
CA THR A 200 -45.62 -0.45 15.62
C THR A 200 -44.44 -0.07 14.72
N ILE A 201 -43.20 -0.31 15.17
CA ILE A 201 -41.99 -0.05 14.38
C ILE A 201 -42.01 -0.79 13.05
N MET A 202 -42.43 -2.06 13.02
CA MET A 202 -42.45 -2.84 11.78
C MET A 202 -43.39 -2.27 10.72
N THR A 203 -44.45 -1.54 11.12
CA THR A 203 -45.33 -0.86 10.15
C THR A 203 -44.64 0.29 9.40
N LYS A 204 -43.53 0.80 9.95
CA LYS A 204 -42.73 1.90 9.39
C LYS A 204 -41.60 1.43 8.48
N ILE A 205 -41.31 0.12 8.47
CA ILE A 205 -40.20 -0.46 7.71
C ILE A 205 -40.60 -0.60 6.24
N LEU A 206 -39.87 0.08 5.36
CA LEU A 206 -40.10 0.10 3.90
C LEU A 206 -39.42 -1.05 3.18
N TRP A 207 -38.35 -1.59 3.77
CA TRP A 207 -37.62 -2.75 3.28
C TRP A 207 -36.78 -3.32 4.41
N HIS A 208 -36.58 -4.63 4.42
CA HIS A 208 -35.64 -5.26 5.34
C HIS A 208 -34.94 -6.44 4.69
N ASP A 209 -33.77 -6.78 5.21
CA ASP A 209 -33.05 -8.01 4.94
C ASP A 209 -32.57 -8.60 6.27
N ARG A 210 -32.65 -9.92 6.40
CA ARG A 210 -32.26 -10.65 7.60
C ARG A 210 -31.34 -11.78 7.19
N ARG A 211 -30.10 -11.76 7.67
CA ARG A 211 -29.03 -12.68 7.30
C ARG A 211 -28.42 -13.35 8.53
N LEU A 212 -28.35 -14.67 8.51
CA LEU A 212 -27.64 -15.47 9.51
C LEU A 212 -26.30 -15.92 8.97
N TRP A 213 -25.27 -15.75 9.78
CA TRP A 213 -23.89 -15.96 9.43
C TRP A 213 -23.21 -16.81 10.51
N SER A 214 -22.42 -17.79 10.09
CA SER A 214 -21.52 -18.56 10.95
C SER A 214 -20.09 -18.10 10.72
N HIS A 215 -19.34 -17.87 11.80
CA HIS A 215 -17.94 -17.52 11.71
C HIS A 215 -17.16 -18.60 10.96
N HIS A 216 -16.26 -18.16 10.10
CA HIS A 216 -15.42 -19.04 9.31
C HIS A 216 -13.94 -18.85 9.62
N LEU A 217 -13.48 -17.60 9.68
CA LEU A 217 -12.07 -17.27 9.87
C LEU A 217 -11.93 -15.83 10.34
N SER A 218 -11.04 -15.58 11.28
CA SER A 218 -10.53 -14.23 11.56
C SER A 218 -9.22 -14.07 10.80
N PHE A 219 -9.04 -12.93 10.13
CA PHE A 219 -7.79 -12.68 9.43
C PHE A 219 -6.67 -12.42 10.44
N ASP A 220 -5.47 -12.88 10.12
CA ASP A 220 -4.26 -12.41 10.78
C ASP A 220 -3.68 -11.23 9.99
N ALA A 221 -3.12 -10.25 10.68
CA ALA A 221 -2.22 -9.31 10.03
C ALA A 221 -0.98 -10.10 9.59
N LEU A 222 -0.58 -9.98 8.33
CA LEU A 222 0.69 -10.55 7.89
C LEU A 222 1.81 -9.83 8.66
N GLU A 223 2.54 -10.57 9.50
CA GLU A 223 3.71 -10.06 10.21
C GLU A 223 4.76 -9.57 9.20
N GLU A 224 5.30 -8.39 9.46
CA GLU A 224 6.41 -7.80 8.73
C GLU A 224 7.55 -7.56 9.71
N PRO A 225 8.82 -7.86 9.35
CA PRO A 225 9.94 -7.38 10.13
C PRO A 225 9.86 -5.85 10.28
N PRO A 226 10.27 -5.26 11.42
CA PRO A 226 10.23 -3.80 11.62
C PRO A 226 10.97 -2.96 10.58
N SER A 227 11.84 -3.61 9.80
CA SER A 227 12.64 -3.04 8.71
C SER A 227 12.14 -3.43 7.32
N SER A 228 10.88 -3.83 7.19
CA SER A 228 10.28 -4.11 5.89
C SER A 228 8.83 -3.66 5.76
N VAL A 229 8.42 -3.36 4.53
CA VAL A 229 7.03 -3.14 4.14
C VAL A 229 6.74 -3.99 2.92
N THR A 230 5.68 -4.80 2.98
CA THR A 230 5.17 -5.54 1.83
C THR A 230 4.10 -4.70 1.12
N THR A 231 4.30 -4.40 -0.15
CA THR A 231 3.36 -3.65 -1.00
C THR A 231 2.03 -4.37 -1.19
N THR A 232 1.03 -3.68 -1.73
CA THR A 232 -0.31 -4.23 -1.96
C THR A 232 -0.33 -5.39 -2.95
N ASP A 233 0.68 -5.49 -3.82
CA ASP A 233 0.89 -6.61 -4.74
C ASP A 233 1.99 -7.58 -4.25
N GLY A 234 2.46 -7.42 -3.01
CA GLY A 234 3.29 -8.40 -2.31
C GLY A 234 4.81 -8.22 -2.41
N ALA A 235 5.32 -7.19 -3.08
CA ALA A 235 6.77 -6.94 -3.13
C ALA A 235 7.28 -6.52 -1.75
N ASP A 236 8.43 -7.08 -1.33
CA ASP A 236 9.09 -6.78 -0.04
C ASP A 236 10.05 -5.59 -0.19
N LEU A 237 9.78 -4.51 0.52
CA LEU A 237 10.61 -3.30 0.54
C LEU A 237 11.35 -3.20 1.87
N ARG A 238 12.55 -3.80 1.91
CA ARG A 238 13.44 -3.69 3.06
C ARG A 238 14.01 -2.28 3.15
N PHE A 239 13.92 -1.68 4.34
CA PHE A 239 14.35 -0.32 4.57
C PHE A 239 15.15 -0.16 5.85
N GLN A 240 15.86 0.97 5.93
CA GLN A 240 16.56 1.44 7.11
C GLN A 240 16.28 2.94 7.26
N LEU A 241 15.87 3.35 8.46
CA LEU A 241 15.57 4.74 8.80
C LEU A 241 16.39 5.14 10.02
N GLU A 242 17.29 6.12 9.84
CA GLU A 242 18.32 6.45 10.83
C GLU A 242 18.47 7.97 11.00
N GLY A 243 19.04 8.41 12.13
CA GLY A 243 19.20 9.81 12.46
C GLY A 243 18.15 10.29 13.47
N ASN A 244 18.19 11.57 13.81
CA ASN A 244 17.28 12.15 14.80
C ASN A 244 15.83 12.16 14.26
N PRO A 245 14.84 11.60 14.98
CA PRO A 245 13.44 11.63 14.56
C PRO A 245 12.86 13.03 14.29
N ALA A 246 13.45 14.07 14.89
CA ALA A 246 13.02 15.47 14.69
C ALA A 246 13.62 16.12 13.43
N ASP A 247 14.60 15.50 12.79
CA ASP A 247 15.26 16.08 11.62
C ASP A 247 14.46 15.85 10.34
N PRO A 248 14.58 16.76 9.34
CA PRO A 248 13.99 16.56 8.02
C PRO A 248 14.47 15.25 7.37
N VAL A 249 13.54 14.57 6.69
CA VAL A 249 13.80 13.25 6.09
C VAL A 249 14.38 13.38 4.68
N ILE A 250 15.50 12.69 4.42
CA ILE A 250 16.03 12.46 3.08
C ILE A 250 15.86 10.98 2.73
N VAL A 251 15.25 10.69 1.59
CA VAL A 251 15.12 9.33 1.04
C VAL A 251 16.22 9.07 0.03
N CYS A 252 16.95 7.97 0.16
CA CYS A 252 17.90 7.49 -0.84
C CYS A 252 17.34 6.32 -1.65
N VAL A 253 17.39 6.40 -2.98
CA VAL A 253 16.86 5.40 -3.92
C VAL A 253 17.99 4.82 -4.78
N ASN A 254 18.15 3.51 -4.76
CA ASN A 254 19.31 2.82 -5.31
C ASN A 254 19.34 2.77 -6.85
N SER A 255 20.53 2.48 -7.39
CA SER A 255 20.66 1.93 -8.74
C SER A 255 20.11 0.49 -8.77
N ILE A 256 19.79 -0.03 -9.95
CA ILE A 256 19.45 -1.45 -10.12
C ILE A 256 20.62 -2.35 -9.64
N LEU A 257 20.36 -3.60 -9.26
CA LEU A 257 21.39 -4.58 -8.80
C LEU A 257 22.14 -4.20 -7.50
N THR A 258 21.82 -3.06 -6.90
CA THR A 258 22.51 -2.58 -5.69
C THR A 258 21.58 -2.57 -4.48
N THR A 259 22.18 -2.50 -3.30
CA THR A 259 21.46 -2.43 -2.02
C THR A 259 21.48 -1.02 -1.46
N LEU A 260 20.65 -0.79 -0.42
CA LEU A 260 20.64 0.44 0.36
C LEU A 260 22.02 0.81 0.94
N HIS A 261 22.98 -0.13 0.98
CA HIS A 261 24.34 0.08 1.46
C HIS A 261 25.26 0.84 0.48
N ILE A 262 24.82 1.14 -0.75
CA ILE A 262 25.53 2.11 -1.60
C ILE A 262 25.47 3.53 -1.03
N TRP A 263 24.59 3.76 -0.06
CA TRP A 263 24.37 5.05 0.58
C TRP A 263 24.91 5.13 2.01
N ASP A 264 25.67 4.13 2.50
CA ASP A 264 26.15 4.10 3.89
C ASP A 264 26.92 5.38 4.26
N ASP A 265 27.88 5.79 3.44
CA ASP A 265 28.73 6.95 3.74
C ASP A 265 27.99 8.28 3.56
N VAL A 266 27.08 8.35 2.59
CA VAL A 266 26.18 9.49 2.41
C VAL A 266 25.27 9.64 3.63
N ALA A 267 24.68 8.54 4.11
CA ALA A 267 23.85 8.54 5.29
C ALA A 267 24.63 8.95 6.54
N ALA A 268 25.87 8.47 6.70
CA ALA A 268 26.75 8.88 7.79
C ALA A 268 27.05 10.38 7.78
N ALA A 269 27.33 10.95 6.60
CA ALA A 269 27.56 12.38 6.44
C ALA A 269 26.30 13.23 6.71
N LEU A 270 25.15 12.84 6.16
CA LEU A 270 23.88 13.56 6.35
C LEU A 270 23.41 13.55 7.82
N LYS A 271 23.64 12.45 8.54
CA LYS A 271 23.28 12.33 9.98
C LYS A 271 24.18 13.14 10.89
N THR A 272 25.44 13.36 10.51
CA THR A 272 26.42 14.13 11.31
C THR A 272 26.48 15.60 10.92
N GLY A 273 25.90 15.94 9.77
CA GLY A 273 25.55 17.31 9.37
C GLY A 273 26.32 17.78 8.15
N LEU A 274 25.69 18.66 7.36
CA LEU A 274 26.33 19.36 6.25
C LEU A 274 26.94 20.69 6.70
N LYS A 275 27.56 21.41 5.77
CA LYS A 275 28.06 22.77 6.01
C LYS A 275 26.92 23.65 6.54
N GLY A 276 27.06 24.17 7.77
CA GLY A 276 26.01 24.91 8.47
C GLY A 276 25.36 24.15 9.63
N GLY A 277 25.73 22.89 9.86
CA GLY A 277 25.32 22.10 11.03
C GLY A 277 23.95 21.44 10.91
N GLN A 278 23.25 21.58 9.78
CA GLN A 278 21.98 20.90 9.53
C GLN A 278 22.21 19.39 9.40
N THR A 279 21.54 18.61 10.24
CA THR A 279 21.47 17.15 10.20
C THR A 279 20.16 16.68 9.57
N TYR A 280 20.16 15.44 9.06
CA TYR A 280 19.00 14.84 8.42
C TYR A 280 18.72 13.45 8.97
N ARG A 281 17.44 13.09 8.99
CA ARG A 281 17.00 11.71 9.14
C ARG A 281 17.05 11.04 7.77
N VAL A 282 17.75 9.92 7.65
CA VAL A 282 18.01 9.28 6.35
C VAL A 282 17.21 7.99 6.26
N HIS A 283 16.34 7.93 5.26
CA HIS A 283 15.59 6.75 4.87
C HIS A 283 16.24 6.10 3.64
N ARG A 284 16.58 4.82 3.71
CA ARG A 284 17.14 4.07 2.58
C ARG A 284 16.39 2.76 2.44
N TYR A 285 16.15 2.30 1.23
CA TYR A 285 15.44 1.06 1.01
C TYR A 285 15.92 0.33 -0.24
N ASN A 286 15.65 -0.97 -0.30
CA ASN A 286 15.82 -1.77 -1.49
C ASN A 286 14.52 -1.68 -2.32
N PRO A 287 14.55 -1.11 -3.54
CA PRO A 287 13.38 -1.09 -4.40
C PRO A 287 12.93 -2.51 -4.79
N ARG A 288 11.66 -2.65 -5.20
CA ARG A 288 11.17 -3.89 -5.81
C ARG A 288 12.10 -4.32 -6.97
N GLY A 289 12.32 -5.62 -7.10
CA GLY A 289 13.28 -6.18 -8.06
C GLY A 289 14.72 -6.29 -7.55
N TYR A 290 15.00 -5.94 -6.29
CA TYR A 290 16.25 -6.39 -5.64
C TYR A 290 16.13 -7.84 -5.11
N SER A 291 14.97 -8.17 -4.55
CA SER A 291 14.61 -9.52 -4.09
C SER A 291 13.61 -10.17 -5.07
N PRO A 292 13.44 -11.50 -5.01
CA PRO A 292 12.44 -12.18 -5.84
C PRO A 292 11.06 -11.53 -5.70
N LEU A 293 10.44 -11.21 -6.83
CA LEU A 293 9.07 -10.72 -6.83
C LEU A 293 8.10 -11.89 -6.67
N PRO A 294 7.05 -11.78 -5.84
CA PRO A 294 6.05 -12.82 -5.77
C PRO A 294 5.30 -12.93 -7.10
N SER A 295 4.77 -14.11 -7.41
CA SER A 295 4.02 -14.37 -8.65
C SER A 295 2.83 -13.42 -8.88
N ARG A 296 2.28 -12.85 -7.80
CA ARG A 296 1.18 -11.89 -7.84
C ARG A 296 1.60 -10.43 -8.13
N SER A 297 2.90 -10.12 -8.09
CA SER A 297 3.43 -8.76 -8.28
C SER A 297 3.03 -8.16 -9.63
N ASN A 298 2.73 -6.86 -9.65
CA ASN A 298 2.52 -6.13 -10.89
C ASN A 298 3.86 -5.93 -11.65
N PRO A 299 3.82 -5.73 -12.98
CA PRO A 299 5.02 -5.39 -13.76
C PRO A 299 5.69 -4.12 -13.25
N THR A 300 7.01 -4.17 -13.07
CA THR A 300 7.80 -3.01 -12.59
C THR A 300 7.79 -1.90 -13.63
N THR A 301 7.31 -0.72 -13.24
CA THR A 301 7.35 0.53 -14.02
C THR A 301 7.82 1.67 -13.12
N PHE A 302 8.25 2.79 -13.70
CA PHE A 302 8.60 3.97 -12.87
C PHE A 302 7.42 4.58 -12.13
N ASP A 303 6.20 4.45 -12.66
CA ASP A 303 4.99 4.86 -11.95
C ASP A 303 4.80 4.00 -10.69
N LEU A 304 4.99 2.68 -10.82
CA LEU A 304 4.91 1.76 -9.69
C LEU A 304 6.05 1.94 -8.67
N LEU A 305 7.28 2.22 -9.12
CA LEU A 305 8.40 2.53 -8.22
C LEU A 305 8.19 3.81 -7.42
N ALA A 306 7.54 4.82 -8.00
CA ALA A 306 7.16 6.04 -7.29
C ALA A 306 6.00 5.77 -6.30
N ASP A 307 5.02 4.97 -6.70
CA ASP A 307 3.89 4.59 -5.85
C ASP A 307 4.31 3.68 -4.68
N ASP A 308 5.36 2.87 -4.85
CA ASP A 308 6.01 2.11 -3.78
C ASP A 308 6.62 3.02 -2.72
N LEU A 309 7.36 4.05 -3.16
CA LEU A 309 7.95 5.00 -2.23
C LEU A 309 6.85 5.75 -1.46
N GLU A 310 5.80 6.17 -2.14
CA GLU A 310 4.64 6.79 -1.49
C GLU A 310 3.98 5.85 -0.48
N TYR A 311 3.83 4.56 -0.81
CA TYR A 311 3.30 3.56 0.12
C TYR A 311 4.17 3.39 1.36
N LEU A 312 5.48 3.25 1.15
CA LEU A 312 6.46 3.08 2.20
C LEU A 312 6.44 4.28 3.15
N LEU A 313 6.41 5.51 2.63
CA LEU A 313 6.30 6.72 3.45
C LEU A 313 4.97 6.78 4.23
N GLN A 314 3.85 6.41 3.62
CA GLN A 314 2.55 6.33 4.32
C GLN A 314 2.57 5.30 5.46
N ARG A 315 3.18 4.14 5.24
CA ARG A 315 3.32 3.07 6.24
C ARG A 315 4.22 3.47 7.41
N LEU A 316 5.22 4.32 7.15
CA LEU A 316 6.11 4.89 8.15
C LEU A 316 5.59 6.19 8.78
N GLU A 317 4.37 6.61 8.43
CA GLU A 317 3.75 7.85 8.90
C GLU A 317 4.60 9.10 8.61
N ILE A 318 5.28 9.12 7.47
CA ILE A 318 6.09 10.25 6.98
C ILE A 318 5.29 11.00 5.91
N PRO A 319 4.60 12.10 6.27
CA PRO A 319 3.70 12.79 5.34
C PRO A 319 4.43 13.58 4.24
N LYS A 320 5.66 14.04 4.53
CA LYS A 320 6.47 14.85 3.62
C LYS A 320 7.95 14.61 3.87
N VAL A 321 8.73 14.54 2.79
CA VAL A 321 10.19 14.39 2.85
C VAL A 321 10.88 15.62 2.29
N HIS A 322 12.03 15.97 2.87
CA HIS A 322 12.82 17.12 2.46
C HIS A 322 13.47 16.89 1.10
N ALA A 323 14.02 15.69 0.87
CA ALA A 323 14.53 15.34 -0.45
C ALA A 323 14.37 13.86 -0.77
N VAL A 324 14.17 13.57 -2.06
CA VAL A 324 14.39 12.23 -2.62
C VAL A 324 15.64 12.30 -3.48
N LEU A 325 16.69 11.61 -3.03
CA LEU A 325 17.99 11.47 -3.68
C LEU A 325 18.08 10.10 -4.33
N GLY A 326 18.24 10.03 -5.64
CA GLY A 326 18.30 8.76 -6.34
C GLY A 326 19.37 8.72 -7.41
N VAL A 327 19.92 7.54 -7.67
CA VAL A 327 20.93 7.32 -8.72
C VAL A 327 20.43 6.32 -9.76
N SER A 328 20.67 6.59 -11.05
CA SER A 328 20.30 5.71 -12.15
C SER A 328 18.79 5.42 -12.15
N MET A 329 18.38 4.16 -11.99
CA MET A 329 16.98 3.79 -11.75
C MET A 329 16.34 4.62 -10.63
N GLY A 330 17.06 4.83 -9.52
CA GLY A 330 16.61 5.68 -8.42
C GLY A 330 16.47 7.16 -8.80
N GLY A 331 17.31 7.67 -9.71
CA GLY A 331 17.22 9.05 -10.20
C GLY A 331 15.95 9.28 -11.02
N VAL A 332 15.60 8.31 -11.87
CA VAL A 332 14.32 8.34 -12.60
C VAL A 332 13.13 8.21 -11.65
N THR A 333 13.22 7.34 -10.63
CA THR A 333 12.20 7.23 -9.58
C THR A 333 12.03 8.54 -8.81
N ALA A 334 13.12 9.25 -8.48
CA ALA A 334 13.08 10.53 -7.79
C ALA A 334 12.35 11.61 -8.61
N MET A 335 12.64 11.71 -9.91
CA MET A 335 11.92 12.60 -10.82
C MET A 335 10.45 12.21 -10.96
N ASN A 336 10.15 10.91 -11.11
CA ASN A 336 8.78 10.47 -11.26
C ASN A 336 7.95 10.63 -9.97
N PHE A 337 8.58 10.51 -8.80
CA PHE A 337 7.98 10.85 -7.52
C PHE A 337 7.67 12.35 -7.42
N ALA A 338 8.57 13.22 -7.88
CA ALA A 338 8.33 14.68 -7.95
C ALA A 338 7.18 15.07 -8.90
N ILE A 339 6.96 14.29 -9.97
CA ILE A 339 5.83 14.48 -10.91
C ILE A 339 4.51 14.04 -10.27
N ARG A 340 4.49 12.87 -9.64
CA ARG A 340 3.26 12.21 -9.18
C ARG A 340 2.81 12.64 -7.79
N HIS A 341 3.76 12.94 -6.91
CA HIS A 341 3.55 13.19 -5.48
C HIS A 341 4.19 14.53 -5.03
N PRO A 342 3.98 15.66 -5.74
CA PRO A 342 4.67 16.92 -5.45
C PRO A 342 4.36 17.47 -4.05
N ASP A 343 3.22 17.14 -3.46
CA ASP A 343 2.83 17.61 -2.12
C ASP A 343 3.57 16.87 -0.99
N MET A 344 4.12 15.68 -1.28
CA MET A 344 4.90 14.86 -0.33
C MET A 344 6.40 15.14 -0.38
N LEU A 345 6.85 16.07 -1.24
CA LEU A 345 8.25 16.30 -1.53
C LEU A 345 8.61 17.79 -1.46
N GLU A 346 9.77 18.13 -0.91
CA GLU A 346 10.30 19.49 -1.00
C GLU A 346 11.32 19.68 -2.11
N LYS A 347 12.20 18.69 -2.34
CA LYS A 347 13.26 18.75 -3.36
C LYS A 347 13.50 17.37 -3.98
N PHE A 348 13.94 17.29 -5.24
CA PHE A 348 14.48 16.04 -5.79
C PHE A 348 15.94 16.21 -6.23
N ILE A 349 16.72 15.13 -6.09
CA ILE A 349 18.08 15.06 -6.60
C ILE A 349 18.20 13.77 -7.42
N ALA A 350 18.46 13.93 -8.71
CA ALA A 350 18.56 12.82 -9.66
C ALA A 350 20.00 12.70 -10.18
N CYS A 351 20.63 11.57 -9.87
CA CYS A 351 22.01 11.27 -10.22
C CYS A 351 22.07 10.29 -11.39
N ASP A 352 22.96 10.54 -12.36
CA ASP A 352 23.42 9.54 -13.34
C ASP A 352 22.28 8.76 -14.03
N CYS A 353 21.27 9.49 -14.50
CA CYS A 353 20.05 8.93 -15.09
C CYS A 353 19.60 9.71 -16.32
N ASN A 354 18.69 9.11 -17.09
CA ASN A 354 18.04 9.76 -18.23
C ASN A 354 16.52 9.83 -17.99
N ILE A 355 15.81 10.68 -18.74
CA ILE A 355 14.34 10.81 -18.62
C ILE A 355 13.57 9.92 -19.59
N ALA A 356 14.25 9.24 -20.51
CA ALA A 356 13.65 8.25 -21.39
C ALA A 356 14.66 7.15 -21.73
N SER A 357 14.14 5.94 -22.00
CA SER A 357 14.94 4.87 -22.57
C SER A 357 15.32 5.20 -24.02
N ALA A 358 16.52 4.79 -24.43
CA ALA A 358 16.90 4.82 -25.84
C ALA A 358 16.27 3.61 -26.57
N PRO A 359 16.04 3.68 -27.89
CA PRO A 359 15.52 2.54 -28.66
C PRO A 359 16.32 1.24 -28.51
N ALA A 360 17.62 1.33 -28.21
CA ALA A 360 18.50 0.19 -28.00
C ALA A 360 18.46 -0.39 -26.56
N ASN A 361 17.77 0.25 -25.60
CA ASN A 361 17.78 -0.17 -24.20
C ASN A 361 17.24 -1.59 -24.02
N SER A 362 16.10 -1.92 -24.62
CA SER A 362 15.48 -3.23 -24.46
C SER A 362 16.40 -4.37 -24.90
N ALA A 363 17.11 -4.20 -26.03
CA ALA A 363 18.10 -5.16 -26.48
C ALA A 363 19.28 -5.27 -25.50
N ALA A 364 19.83 -4.14 -25.06
CA ALA A 364 20.95 -4.12 -24.10
C ALA A 364 20.60 -4.74 -22.74
N TRP A 365 19.37 -4.56 -22.25
CA TRP A 365 18.91 -5.23 -21.02
C TRP A 365 18.66 -6.73 -21.26
N GLY A 366 18.12 -7.11 -22.41
CA GLY A 366 18.00 -8.51 -22.82
C GLY A 366 19.35 -9.23 -22.82
N GLU A 367 20.39 -8.62 -23.39
CA GLU A 367 21.75 -9.17 -23.38
C GLU A 367 22.31 -9.35 -21.96
N ARG A 368 22.02 -8.42 -21.04
CA ARG A 368 22.44 -8.52 -19.63
C ARG A 368 21.70 -9.64 -18.90
N ILE A 369 20.40 -9.80 -19.16
CA ILE A 369 19.60 -10.90 -18.63
C ILE A 369 20.15 -12.24 -19.12
N GLU A 370 20.44 -12.36 -20.41
CA GLU A 370 21.01 -13.59 -20.98
C GLU A 370 22.42 -13.87 -20.45
N LEU A 371 23.25 -12.85 -20.24
CA LEU A 371 24.54 -13.01 -19.57
C LEU A 371 24.36 -13.55 -18.14
N ALA A 372 23.43 -12.98 -17.37
CA ALA A 372 23.15 -13.40 -16.00
C ALA A 372 22.60 -14.83 -15.94
N ARG A 373 21.71 -15.20 -16.85
CA ARG A 373 21.14 -16.56 -16.96
C ARG A 373 22.18 -17.59 -17.39
N SER A 374 23.03 -17.26 -18.36
CA SER A 374 23.98 -18.20 -18.96
C SER A 374 25.31 -18.34 -18.21
N LYS A 375 25.80 -17.25 -17.60
CA LYS A 375 27.12 -17.19 -16.94
C LYS A 375 27.05 -16.81 -15.45
N GLY A 376 25.85 -16.53 -14.93
CA GLY A 376 25.63 -16.17 -13.54
C GLY A 376 25.83 -14.69 -13.23
N MET A 377 25.34 -14.28 -12.06
CA MET A 377 25.37 -12.88 -11.59
C MET A 377 26.80 -12.36 -11.39
N ALA A 378 27.77 -13.22 -11.04
CA ALA A 378 29.17 -12.83 -10.92
C ALA A 378 29.78 -12.34 -12.24
N ALA A 379 29.43 -12.98 -13.38
CA ALA A 379 29.88 -12.53 -14.69
C ALA A 379 29.23 -11.19 -15.08
N LEU A 380 27.95 -10.99 -14.72
CA LEU A 380 27.28 -9.71 -14.88
C LEU A 380 27.91 -8.62 -14.00
N ALA A 381 28.35 -8.95 -12.79
CA ALA A 381 29.01 -8.02 -11.86
C ALA A 381 30.30 -7.45 -12.44
N ASP A 382 31.19 -8.31 -12.95
CA ASP A 382 32.47 -7.92 -13.55
C ASP A 382 32.27 -6.87 -14.67
N VAL A 383 31.35 -7.15 -15.61
CA VAL A 383 31.08 -6.23 -16.72
C VAL A 383 30.36 -4.95 -16.27
N THR A 384 29.51 -5.05 -15.25
CA THR A 384 28.72 -3.93 -14.75
C THR A 384 29.61 -2.93 -14.01
N VAL A 385 30.46 -3.41 -13.10
CA VAL A 385 31.34 -2.54 -12.29
C VAL A 385 32.39 -1.86 -13.16
N LYS A 386 32.99 -2.57 -14.12
CA LYS A 386 33.93 -1.96 -15.09
C LYS A 386 33.30 -0.83 -15.90
N ARG A 387 32.00 -0.93 -16.20
CA ARG A 387 31.23 0.10 -16.91
C ARG A 387 30.84 1.26 -16.00
N TRP A 388 30.54 0.99 -14.74
CA TRP A 388 30.05 1.99 -13.79
C TRP A 388 31.15 2.85 -13.20
N PHE A 389 32.30 2.26 -12.86
CA PHE A 389 33.38 2.99 -12.22
C PHE A 389 34.33 3.59 -13.26
N ASN A 390 34.90 4.76 -12.94
CA ASN A 390 36.02 5.31 -13.67
C ASN A 390 37.18 4.28 -13.69
N PRO A 391 37.88 4.08 -14.82
CA PRO A 391 39.03 3.17 -14.88
C PRO A 391 40.05 3.32 -13.75
N ALA A 392 40.28 4.56 -13.27
CA ALA A 392 41.19 4.81 -12.15
C ALA A 392 40.73 4.18 -10.83
N ASN A 393 39.42 3.93 -10.67
CA ASN A 393 38.79 3.45 -9.43
C ASN A 393 38.39 1.97 -9.50
N HIS A 394 38.67 1.24 -10.58
CA HIS A 394 38.28 -0.18 -10.72
C HIS A 394 38.84 -1.09 -9.62
N SER A 395 39.98 -0.72 -9.01
CA SER A 395 40.61 -1.49 -7.92
C SER A 395 40.24 -1.00 -6.52
N SER A 396 39.38 0.03 -6.41
CA SER A 396 38.96 0.63 -5.13
C SER A 396 38.18 -0.33 -4.24
N ALA A 397 38.08 -0.02 -2.94
CA ALA A 397 37.28 -0.81 -2.02
C ALA A 397 35.78 -0.72 -2.36
N GLU A 398 35.37 0.43 -2.88
CA GLU A 398 34.02 0.78 -3.28
C GLU A 398 33.60 0.00 -4.52
N ALA A 399 34.48 -0.13 -5.53
CA ALA A 399 34.24 -0.98 -6.70
C ALA A 399 34.03 -2.44 -6.30
N LYS A 400 34.88 -2.97 -5.41
CA LYS A 400 34.75 -4.35 -4.88
C LYS A 400 33.47 -4.53 -4.06
N LYS A 401 33.07 -3.53 -3.27
CA LYS A 401 31.81 -3.53 -2.52
C LYS A 401 30.61 -3.64 -3.46
N VAL A 402 30.59 -2.86 -4.54
CA VAL A 402 29.52 -2.91 -5.54
C VAL A 402 29.55 -4.22 -6.34
N GLU A 403 30.73 -4.72 -6.71
CA GLU A 403 30.87 -6.01 -7.39
C GLU A 403 30.25 -7.15 -6.58
N ALA A 404 30.54 -7.20 -5.27
CA ALA A 404 29.94 -8.16 -4.37
C ALA A 404 28.41 -8.04 -4.30
N MET A 405 27.87 -6.81 -4.25
CA MET A 405 26.42 -6.59 -4.27
C MET A 405 25.78 -7.12 -5.55
N VAL A 406 26.33 -6.77 -6.71
CA VAL A 406 25.79 -7.21 -8.01
C VAL A 406 25.89 -8.72 -8.16
N ALA A 407 27.00 -9.33 -7.72
CA ALA A 407 27.19 -10.77 -7.77
C ALA A 407 26.22 -11.55 -6.87
N GLN A 408 25.72 -10.93 -5.80
CA GLN A 408 24.77 -11.51 -4.84
C GLN A 408 23.31 -11.13 -5.13
N ALA A 409 23.04 -10.23 -6.07
CA ALA A 409 21.70 -9.82 -6.43
C ALA A 409 20.89 -11.03 -6.94
N ASP A 410 19.60 -11.07 -6.60
CA ASP A 410 18.73 -12.14 -7.05
C ASP A 410 18.47 -12.04 -8.56
N LEU A 411 18.58 -13.17 -9.27
CA LEU A 411 18.42 -13.21 -10.73
C LEU A 411 17.00 -12.85 -11.16
N GLU A 412 15.99 -13.42 -10.51
CA GLU A 412 14.59 -13.20 -10.89
C GLU A 412 14.10 -11.83 -10.45
N GLY A 413 14.57 -11.34 -9.31
CA GLY A 413 14.44 -9.94 -8.89
C GLY A 413 15.02 -9.01 -9.94
N PHE A 414 16.27 -9.23 -10.35
CA PHE A 414 16.93 -8.45 -11.41
C PHE A 414 16.10 -8.44 -12.70
N VAL A 415 15.68 -9.60 -13.20
CA VAL A 415 14.84 -9.72 -14.40
C VAL A 415 13.55 -8.90 -14.22
N GLY A 416 12.85 -9.04 -13.09
CA GLY A 416 11.65 -8.27 -12.78
C GLY A 416 11.87 -6.76 -12.70
N GLY A 417 13.02 -6.33 -12.16
CA GLY A 417 13.41 -4.92 -12.06
C GLY A 417 13.76 -4.27 -13.39
N THR A 418 14.39 -5.02 -14.32
CA THR A 418 14.77 -4.50 -15.64
C THR A 418 13.59 -4.04 -16.50
N ALA A 419 12.38 -4.57 -16.24
CA ALA A 419 11.17 -4.20 -16.98
C ALA A 419 10.95 -2.67 -17.02
N ALA A 420 11.22 -1.97 -15.92
CA ALA A 420 11.09 -0.51 -15.85
C ALA A 420 12.11 0.24 -16.72
N LEU A 421 13.28 -0.36 -16.98
CA LEU A 421 14.41 0.27 -17.68
C LEU A 421 14.43 -0.01 -19.19
N CYS A 422 13.64 -0.97 -19.65
CA CYS A 422 13.50 -1.33 -21.06
C CYS A 422 12.78 -0.23 -21.85
N ASP A 423 11.61 0.19 -21.38
CA ASP A 423 10.74 1.12 -22.08
C ASP A 423 10.09 2.11 -21.11
N TYR A 424 10.63 3.33 -21.06
CA TYR A 424 10.06 4.41 -20.26
C TYR A 424 10.29 5.76 -20.95
N ASP A 425 9.34 6.68 -20.77
CA ASP A 425 9.43 8.03 -21.31
C ASP A 425 8.74 9.04 -20.38
N LEU A 426 9.54 9.90 -19.75
CA LEU A 426 9.08 11.00 -18.92
C LEU A 426 9.10 12.35 -19.64
N ARG A 427 9.53 12.44 -20.91
CA ARG A 427 9.67 13.72 -21.65
C ARG A 427 8.39 14.56 -21.64
N GLY A 428 7.23 13.91 -21.78
CA GLY A 428 5.93 14.58 -21.73
C GLY A 428 5.41 14.90 -20.33
N LYS A 429 6.08 14.43 -19.28
CA LYS A 429 5.64 14.55 -17.87
C LYS A 429 6.51 15.50 -17.05
N VAL A 430 7.80 15.64 -17.38
CA VAL A 430 8.77 16.43 -16.60
C VAL A 430 8.44 17.92 -16.47
N GLY A 431 7.70 18.50 -17.43
CA GLY A 431 7.20 19.87 -17.32
C GLY A 431 6.16 20.08 -16.19
N GLY A 432 5.65 18.99 -15.59
CA GLY A 432 4.76 19.04 -14.44
C GLY A 432 5.47 19.12 -13.09
N ILE A 433 6.81 19.05 -13.04
CA ILE A 433 7.58 19.13 -11.79
C ILE A 433 7.46 20.54 -11.20
N ARG A 434 7.06 20.62 -9.92
CA ARG A 434 6.81 21.89 -9.20
C ARG A 434 7.76 22.14 -8.04
N VAL A 435 8.61 21.18 -7.72
CA VAL A 435 9.57 21.24 -6.62
C VAL A 435 10.97 21.55 -7.15
N PRO A 436 11.83 22.25 -6.40
CA PRO A 436 13.23 22.44 -6.76
C PRO A 436 13.94 21.11 -7.04
N GLY A 437 14.76 21.10 -8.09
CA GLY A 437 15.48 19.92 -8.55
C GLY A 437 16.96 20.15 -8.75
N LEU A 438 17.76 19.11 -8.52
CA LEU A 438 19.18 19.07 -8.85
C LEU A 438 19.52 17.81 -9.64
N LEU A 439 20.14 18.00 -10.81
CA LEU A 439 20.77 16.95 -11.58
C LEU A 439 22.24 16.85 -11.20
N VAL A 440 22.69 15.65 -10.83
CA VAL A 440 24.09 15.37 -10.49
C VAL A 440 24.60 14.28 -11.42
N VAL A 441 25.84 14.37 -11.88
CA VAL A 441 26.41 13.36 -12.77
C VAL A 441 27.89 13.18 -12.49
N GLY A 442 28.38 11.94 -12.49
CA GLY A 442 29.81 11.68 -12.58
C GLY A 442 30.33 12.11 -13.95
N GLU A 443 31.36 12.94 -14.00
CA GLU A 443 31.89 13.48 -15.27
C GLU A 443 32.41 12.39 -16.22
N GLY A 444 32.71 11.20 -15.70
CA GLY A 444 33.12 10.02 -16.44
C GLY A 444 31.99 9.07 -16.87
N ASP A 445 30.71 9.37 -16.58
CA ASP A 445 29.59 8.47 -16.88
C ASP A 445 29.11 8.52 -18.35
N GLY A 446 29.99 8.13 -19.25
CA GLY A 446 29.71 7.97 -20.67
C GLY A 446 29.05 9.21 -21.30
N LYS A 447 27.80 9.07 -21.77
CA LYS A 447 27.03 10.14 -22.43
C LYS A 447 26.08 10.90 -21.50
N LEU A 448 25.95 10.47 -20.23
CA LEU A 448 25.03 11.10 -19.29
C LEU A 448 25.39 12.56 -18.97
N PRO A 449 26.68 12.95 -18.83
CA PRO A 449 27.02 14.36 -18.64
C PRO A 449 26.48 15.29 -19.73
N GLU A 450 26.54 14.87 -20.99
CA GLU A 450 26.00 15.63 -22.11
C GLU A 450 24.46 15.66 -22.07
N ALA A 451 23.82 14.51 -21.84
CA ALA A 451 22.37 14.40 -21.80
C ALA A 451 21.73 15.22 -20.67
N MET A 452 22.33 15.19 -19.47
CA MET A 452 21.81 15.86 -18.27
C MET A 452 22.07 17.36 -18.27
N LYS A 453 23.10 17.85 -18.96
CA LYS A 453 23.48 19.28 -18.99
C LYS A 453 22.36 20.19 -19.50
N GLY A 454 21.47 19.67 -20.36
CA GLY A 454 20.30 20.38 -20.86
C GLY A 454 19.13 20.48 -19.87
N GLY A 455 19.27 19.96 -18.64
CA GLY A 455 18.23 20.01 -17.61
C GLY A 455 16.97 19.20 -17.94
N PHE A 456 17.00 18.40 -19.01
CA PHE A 456 15.86 17.63 -19.50
C PHE A 456 14.58 18.43 -19.80
N GLY A 457 14.71 19.76 -19.97
CA GLY A 457 13.56 20.66 -20.13
C GLY A 457 12.80 20.95 -18.82
N ILE A 458 13.37 20.61 -17.67
CA ILE A 458 12.81 20.96 -16.36
C ILE A 458 13.19 22.41 -16.03
N GLU A 459 12.20 23.27 -15.83
CA GLU A 459 12.43 24.68 -15.52
C GLU A 459 13.09 24.83 -14.14
N GLY A 460 14.15 25.65 -14.07
CA GLY A 460 14.83 25.96 -12.81
C GLY A 460 15.65 24.82 -12.19
N VAL A 461 15.80 23.67 -12.88
CA VAL A 461 16.62 22.56 -12.37
C VAL A 461 18.11 22.92 -12.36
N GLY A 462 18.78 22.64 -11.24
CA GLY A 462 20.24 22.76 -11.16
C GLY A 462 20.94 21.62 -11.88
N PHE A 463 22.19 21.83 -12.30
CA PHE A 463 23.06 20.79 -12.85
C PHE A 463 24.48 20.90 -12.25
N ARG A 464 25.04 19.77 -11.80
CA ARG A 464 26.40 19.69 -11.22
C ARG A 464 27.12 18.40 -11.65
N GLY A 465 28.39 18.54 -12.01
CA GLY A 465 29.29 17.41 -12.26
C GLY A 465 30.08 17.04 -11.01
N VAL A 466 30.41 15.76 -10.86
CA VAL A 466 31.35 15.24 -9.85
C VAL A 466 32.60 14.74 -10.57
N ALA A 467 33.69 15.47 -10.39
CA ALA A 467 34.96 15.17 -11.05
C ALA A 467 35.54 13.83 -10.59
N GLY A 468 36.15 13.10 -11.53
CA GLY A 468 36.81 11.82 -11.26
C GLY A 468 35.87 10.64 -10.97
N ALA A 469 34.55 10.83 -11.08
CA ALA A 469 33.54 9.81 -10.87
C ALA A 469 32.87 9.34 -12.17
N GLY A 470 32.47 8.07 -12.22
CA GLY A 470 31.54 7.50 -13.18
C GLY A 470 30.11 7.44 -12.62
N HIS A 471 29.41 6.33 -12.88
CA HIS A 471 27.97 6.15 -12.66
C HIS A 471 27.52 6.16 -11.19
N LEU A 472 28.43 5.98 -10.24
CA LEU A 472 28.14 5.98 -8.80
C LEU A 472 28.99 7.06 -8.10
N PRO A 473 28.73 8.36 -8.35
CA PRO A 473 29.62 9.44 -7.91
C PRO A 473 29.71 9.57 -6.40
N MET A 474 28.67 9.17 -5.67
CA MET A 474 28.68 9.16 -4.20
C MET A 474 29.66 8.15 -3.60
N LEU A 475 30.03 7.11 -4.36
CA LEU A 475 31.04 6.13 -3.94
C LEU A 475 32.44 6.53 -4.43
N GLU A 476 32.57 7.01 -5.66
CA GLU A 476 33.87 7.31 -6.26
C GLU A 476 34.49 8.63 -5.79
N ASN A 477 33.67 9.62 -5.44
CA ASN A 477 34.12 10.89 -4.91
C ASN A 477 33.11 11.46 -3.91
N LEU A 478 33.05 10.84 -2.74
CA LEU A 478 32.15 11.24 -1.65
C LEU A 478 32.29 12.74 -1.31
N GLY A 479 33.51 13.26 -1.19
CA GLY A 479 33.75 14.66 -0.83
C GLY A 479 33.17 15.64 -1.86
N GLY A 480 33.41 15.40 -3.15
CA GLY A 480 32.83 16.18 -4.25
C GLY A 480 31.31 16.07 -4.30
N PHE A 481 30.78 14.86 -4.13
CA PHE A 481 29.35 14.60 -4.11
C PHE A 481 28.65 15.32 -2.94
N MET A 482 29.16 15.19 -1.72
CA MET A 482 28.60 15.87 -0.54
C MET A 482 28.73 17.39 -0.64
N GLY A 483 29.79 17.91 -1.26
CA GLY A 483 29.94 19.34 -1.55
C GLY A 483 28.86 19.86 -2.50
N VAL A 484 28.49 19.08 -3.51
CA VAL A 484 27.35 19.37 -4.41
C VAL A 484 26.03 19.34 -3.64
N LEU A 485 25.80 18.30 -2.84
CA LEU A 485 24.56 18.18 -2.06
C LEU A 485 24.37 19.32 -1.05
N GLY A 486 25.40 19.66 -0.28
CA GLY A 486 25.32 20.74 0.72
C GLY A 486 25.15 22.15 0.14
N GLY A 487 25.29 22.32 -1.18
CA GLY A 487 24.93 23.58 -1.84
C GLY A 487 23.44 23.68 -2.20
N PHE A 488 22.67 22.59 -2.06
CA PHE A 488 21.29 22.49 -2.52
C PHE A 488 20.31 22.03 -1.44
N LEU A 489 20.72 21.06 -0.61
CA LEU A 489 20.04 20.71 0.64
C LEU A 489 20.15 21.88 1.61
#